data_AF-A2EYT1-F1
#
_entry.id   AF-A2EYT1-F1
#
_cell.length_a   1.000
_cell.length_b   1.000
_cell.length_c   1.000
_cell.angle_alpha   90.00
_cell.angle_beta   90.00
_cell.angle_gamma   90.00
#
_symmetry.space_group_name_H-M   'P 1'
#
loop_
_entity.id
_entity.type
_entity.pdbx_description
1 polymer ?
#
loop_
_entity_poly.entity_id
_entity_poly.type
_entity_poly.pdbx_seq_one_letter_code
_entity_poly.pdbx_strand_id
1 'polypeptide(L)'
;MFRSPNVYEEYLNVLYNYLRPGATGALKGNIEKIISVLEDLRGYKFNISPWKFYYDLFMSDDPELESFKTELIKEYQKRTGKAIPASKLTLAREIWKMIVAEELTNKEFFLYSPTDDPIPDETDECRYRE
;
A
#
# COMPACT_ATOMS: atom_id res chain seq x y z
N MET A 1 5.40 31.54 17.73
CA MET A 1 4.88 30.64 16.68
C MET A 1 4.92 29.22 17.21
N PHE A 2 3.78 28.67 17.61
CA PHE A 2 3.68 27.24 17.91
C PHE A 2 3.65 26.51 16.57
N ARG A 3 4.75 25.82 16.22
CA ARG A 3 4.73 24.88 15.10
C ARG A 3 3.79 23.74 15.52
N SER A 4 2.70 23.54 14.78
CA SER A 4 1.84 22.37 14.92
C SER A 4 2.70 21.09 14.96
N PRO A 5 2.23 20.02 15.63
CA PRO A 5 2.87 18.71 15.57
C PRO A 5 3.33 18.41 14.13
N ASN A 6 4.59 18.00 14.02
CA ASN A 6 5.43 18.03 12.83
C ASN A 6 4.68 17.49 11.60
N VAL A 7 4.47 18.31 10.55
CA VAL A 7 3.79 17.95 9.29
C VAL A 7 4.32 16.64 8.70
N TYR A 8 5.60 16.36 8.95
CA TYR A 8 6.25 15.09 8.63
C TYR A 8 5.58 13.87 9.30
N GLU A 9 5.34 13.92 10.61
CA GLU A 9 4.71 12.84 11.38
C GLU A 9 3.25 12.63 10.96
N GLU A 10 2.53 13.72 10.64
CA GLU A 10 1.17 13.65 10.12
C GLU A 10 1.14 12.88 8.77
N TYR A 11 2.07 13.18 7.88
CA TYR A 11 2.19 12.48 6.59
C TYR A 11 2.55 11.01 6.75
N LEU A 12 3.45 10.67 7.67
CA LEU A 12 3.77 9.28 7.96
C LEU A 12 2.59 8.52 8.53
N ASN A 13 1.82 9.12 9.43
CA ASN A 13 0.63 8.48 9.98
C ASN A 13 -0.46 8.26 8.92
N VAL A 14 -0.67 9.24 8.02
CA VAL A 14 -1.60 9.08 6.89
C VAL A 14 -1.16 7.97 5.95
N LEU A 15 0.12 7.92 5.59
CA LEU A 15 0.68 6.85 4.76
C LEU A 15 0.55 5.50 5.43
N TYR A 16 0.95 5.40 6.69
CA TYR A 16 0.91 4.15 7.45
C TYR A 16 -0.50 3.54 7.40
N ASN A 17 -1.52 4.31 7.78
CA ASN A 17 -2.90 3.83 7.78
C ASN A 17 -3.44 3.46 6.39
N TYR A 18 -3.05 4.21 5.35
CA TYR A 18 -3.48 3.92 3.99
C TYR A 18 -2.85 2.64 3.42
N LEU A 19 -1.60 2.37 3.77
CA LEU A 19 -0.82 1.26 3.23
C LEU A 19 -1.17 -0.09 3.87
N ARG A 20 -1.92 -0.09 4.98
CA ARG A 20 -2.41 -1.32 5.61
C ARG A 20 -3.30 -2.13 4.67
N PRO A 21 -3.15 -3.46 4.64
CA PRO A 21 -3.99 -4.34 3.82
C PRO A 21 -5.48 -4.18 4.13
N GLY A 22 -6.29 -3.99 3.08
CA GLY A 22 -7.74 -3.75 3.20
C GLY A 22 -8.14 -2.32 3.57
N ALA A 23 -7.20 -1.40 3.76
CA ALA A 23 -7.53 0.01 3.95
C ALA A 23 -8.20 0.59 2.70
N THR A 24 -9.46 1.00 2.80
CA THR A 24 -10.17 1.68 1.70
C THR A 24 -10.10 3.20 1.81
N GLY A 25 -9.65 3.71 2.95
CA GLY A 25 -9.61 5.13 3.28
C GLY A 25 -8.34 5.83 2.79
N ALA A 26 -8.47 6.56 1.69
CA ALA A 26 -7.75 7.84 1.50
C ALA A 26 -8.56 8.77 0.61
N LEU A 27 -9.70 9.24 1.10
CA LEU A 27 -10.53 10.22 0.39
C LEU A 27 -9.96 11.66 0.43
N LYS A 28 -8.77 11.92 0.97
CA LYS A 28 -8.24 13.31 1.07
C LYS A 28 -6.74 13.57 0.82
N GLY A 29 -5.88 12.56 0.71
CA GLY A 29 -4.44 12.77 0.48
C GLY A 29 -4.01 12.08 -0.80
N ASN A 30 -3.49 12.83 -1.78
CA ASN A 30 -2.81 12.22 -2.93
C ASN A 30 -1.56 11.51 -2.40
N ILE A 31 -1.61 10.20 -2.18
CA ILE A 31 -0.54 9.40 -1.56
C ILE A 31 0.79 9.61 -2.30
N GLU A 32 0.74 9.69 -3.64
CA GLU A 32 1.90 10.01 -4.47
C GLU A 32 2.48 11.40 -4.15
N LYS A 33 1.63 12.39 -3.85
CA LYS A 33 2.07 13.72 -3.39
C LYS A 33 2.71 13.65 -2.00
N ILE A 34 2.16 12.86 -1.08
CA ILE A 34 2.75 12.70 0.25
C ILE A 34 4.13 12.07 0.13
N ILE A 35 4.27 11.00 -0.67
CA ILE A 35 5.55 10.37 -1.00
C ILE A 35 6.54 11.41 -1.55
N SER A 36 6.12 12.20 -2.56
CA SER A 36 6.96 13.27 -3.12
C SER A 36 7.42 14.29 -2.08
N VAL A 37 6.56 14.68 -1.13
CA VAL A 37 6.96 15.61 -0.06
C VAL A 37 7.97 14.97 0.88
N LEU A 38 7.82 13.68 1.21
CA LEU A 38 8.80 12.97 2.04
C LEU A 38 10.16 12.81 1.36
N GLU A 39 10.17 12.56 0.05
CA GLU A 39 11.39 12.55 -0.77
C GLU A 39 12.13 13.90 -0.68
N ASP A 40 11.40 15.00 -0.87
CA ASP A 40 11.96 16.35 -0.83
C ASP A 40 12.51 16.69 0.56
N LEU A 41 11.82 16.25 1.63
CA LEU A 41 12.27 16.47 3.01
C LEU A 41 13.52 15.67 3.40
N ARG A 42 13.74 14.49 2.80
CA ARG A 42 14.92 13.63 3.08
C ARG A 42 16.05 13.78 2.07
N GLY A 43 15.80 14.38 0.91
CA GLY A 43 16.79 14.60 -0.14
C GLY A 43 17.11 13.34 -0.97
N TYR A 44 16.18 12.38 -1.08
CA TYR A 44 16.33 11.23 -1.97
C TYR A 44 14.98 10.76 -2.53
N LYS A 45 15.03 9.94 -3.59
CA LYS A 45 13.86 9.38 -4.28
C LYS A 45 13.60 7.93 -3.90
N PHE A 46 12.34 7.55 -3.80
CA PHE A 46 11.92 6.17 -3.61
C PHE A 46 11.85 5.43 -4.94
N ASN A 47 12.17 4.14 -4.93
CA ASN A 47 12.04 3.31 -6.13
C ASN A 47 10.63 2.72 -6.25
N ILE A 48 9.63 3.59 -6.46
CA ILE A 48 8.21 3.20 -6.50
C ILE A 48 7.64 3.53 -7.87
N SER A 49 7.17 2.51 -8.58
CA SER A 49 6.38 2.71 -9.80
C SER A 49 4.98 3.25 -9.46
N PRO A 50 4.37 4.07 -10.34
CA PRO A 50 2.98 4.51 -10.16
C PRO A 50 2.02 3.32 -10.07
N TRP A 51 0.94 3.44 -9.30
CA TRP A 51 -0.01 2.32 -9.13
C TRP A 51 -0.59 1.82 -10.46
N LYS A 52 -0.73 2.73 -11.45
CA LYS A 52 -1.22 2.42 -12.79
C LYS A 52 -0.35 1.38 -13.51
N PHE A 53 0.97 1.36 -13.27
CA PHE A 53 1.85 0.34 -13.82
C PHE A 53 1.41 -1.07 -13.42
N TYR A 54 1.08 -1.29 -12.14
CA TYR A 54 0.61 -2.57 -11.65
C TYR A 54 -0.79 -2.91 -12.16
N TYR A 55 -1.65 -1.90 -12.34
CA TYR A 55 -2.95 -2.11 -12.96
C TYR A 55 -2.80 -2.60 -14.40
N ASP A 56 -1.98 -1.92 -15.21
CA ASP A 56 -1.71 -2.29 -16.59
C ASP A 56 -1.04 -3.68 -16.66
N LEU A 57 -0.13 -4.00 -15.71
CA LEU A 57 0.48 -5.33 -15.56
C LEU A 57 -0.57 -6.44 -15.37
N PHE A 58 -1.51 -6.29 -14.41
CA PHE A 58 -2.53 -7.31 -14.17
C PHE A 58 -3.62 -7.36 -15.24
N MET A 59 -3.81 -6.27 -15.99
CA MET A 59 -4.72 -6.23 -17.15
C MET A 59 -4.10 -6.82 -18.42
N SER A 60 -2.77 -6.85 -18.52
CA SER A 60 -2.06 -7.45 -19.65
C SER A 60 -2.32 -8.97 -19.73
N ASP A 61 -2.52 -9.48 -20.94
CA ASP A 61 -2.62 -10.90 -21.26
C ASP A 61 -1.27 -11.47 -21.76
N ASP A 62 -0.18 -10.72 -21.59
CA ASP A 62 1.17 -11.15 -21.98
C ASP A 62 1.64 -12.35 -21.13
N PRO A 63 1.87 -13.53 -21.74
CA PRO A 63 2.29 -14.73 -21.02
C PRO A 63 3.68 -14.61 -20.40
N GLU A 64 4.57 -13.73 -20.90
CA GLU A 64 5.90 -13.53 -20.34
C GLU A 64 5.84 -12.88 -18.95
N LEU A 65 4.76 -12.14 -18.67
CA LEU A 65 4.56 -11.44 -17.40
C LEU A 65 3.87 -12.33 -16.35
N GLU A 66 3.35 -13.50 -16.70
CA GLU A 66 2.56 -14.34 -15.79
C GLU A 66 3.39 -14.85 -14.60
N SER A 67 4.66 -15.20 -14.81
CA SER A 67 5.54 -15.60 -13.70
C SER A 67 5.70 -14.47 -12.69
N PHE A 68 5.93 -13.26 -13.17
CA PHE A 68 6.10 -12.08 -12.33
C PHE A 68 4.81 -11.71 -11.58
N LYS A 69 3.65 -11.74 -12.25
CA LYS A 69 2.34 -11.53 -11.61
C LYS A 69 2.10 -12.56 -10.50
N THR A 70 2.42 -13.83 -10.77
CA THR A 70 2.27 -14.93 -9.81
C THR A 70 3.15 -14.73 -8.57
N GLU A 71 4.41 -14.28 -8.76
CA GLU A 71 5.31 -13.97 -7.65
C GLU A 71 4.79 -12.82 -6.78
N LEU A 72 4.30 -11.73 -7.39
CA LEU A 72 3.70 -10.61 -6.66
C LEU A 72 2.49 -11.04 -5.83
N ILE A 73 1.60 -11.86 -6.40
CA ILE A 73 0.44 -12.40 -5.69
C ILE A 73 0.86 -13.28 -4.51
N LYS A 74 1.84 -14.17 -4.72
CA LYS A 74 2.34 -15.05 -3.65
C LYS A 74 2.95 -14.24 -2.50
N GLU A 75 3.74 -13.21 -2.81
CA GLU A 75 4.34 -12.36 -1.79
C GLU A 75 3.28 -11.59 -1.00
N TYR A 76 2.27 -11.05 -1.69
CA TYR A 76 1.13 -10.41 -1.05
C TYR A 76 0.38 -11.33 -0.09
N GLN A 77 0.04 -12.55 -0.53
CA GLN A 77 -0.64 -13.51 0.33
C GLN A 77 0.21 -13.90 1.54
N LYS A 78 1.51 -14.11 1.32
CA LYS A 78 2.45 -14.50 2.37
C LYS A 78 2.56 -13.42 3.46
N ARG A 79 2.61 -12.14 3.08
CA ARG A 79 2.78 -11.04 4.03
C ARG A 79 1.48 -10.65 4.72
N THR A 80 0.41 -10.48 3.95
CA THR A 80 -0.84 -9.94 4.47
C THR A 80 -1.73 -10.98 5.12
N GLY A 81 -1.54 -12.26 4.79
CA GLY A 81 -2.46 -13.34 5.17
C GLY A 81 -3.87 -13.21 4.58
N LYS A 82 -4.12 -12.20 3.72
CA LYS A 82 -5.44 -11.92 3.15
C LYS A 82 -5.71 -12.75 1.90
N ALA A 83 -7.00 -12.96 1.63
CA ALA A 83 -7.45 -13.55 0.38
C ALA A 83 -7.10 -12.64 -0.81
N ILE A 84 -6.86 -13.24 -1.98
CA ILE A 84 -6.58 -12.50 -3.22
C ILE A 84 -7.85 -11.73 -3.61
N PRO A 85 -7.79 -10.39 -3.80
CA PRO A 85 -8.93 -9.64 -4.27
C PRO A 85 -9.40 -10.13 -5.65
N ALA A 86 -10.71 -10.36 -5.79
CA ALA A 86 -11.29 -10.83 -7.06
C ALA A 86 -11.18 -9.80 -8.20
N SER A 87 -11.17 -8.50 -7.86
CA SER A 87 -11.00 -7.42 -8.82
C SER A 87 -9.52 -7.18 -9.10
N LYS A 88 -9.12 -7.25 -10.37
CA LYS A 88 -7.76 -6.89 -10.83
C LYS A 88 -7.36 -5.47 -10.40
N LEU A 89 -8.32 -4.54 -10.39
CA LEU A 89 -8.09 -3.17 -9.92
C LEU A 89 -7.75 -3.13 -8.42
N THR A 90 -8.51 -3.87 -7.61
CA THR A 90 -8.27 -3.94 -6.17
C THR A 90 -6.96 -4.65 -5.88
N LEU A 91 -6.68 -5.77 -6.56
CA LEU A 91 -5.41 -6.48 -6.45
C LEU A 91 -4.23 -5.57 -6.79
N ALA A 92 -4.25 -4.88 -7.93
CA ALA A 92 -3.18 -3.97 -8.34
C ALA A 92 -2.91 -2.87 -7.29
N ARG A 93 -3.95 -2.33 -6.67
CA ARG A 93 -3.82 -1.34 -5.60
C ARG A 93 -3.19 -1.93 -4.34
N GLU A 94 -3.62 -3.12 -3.93
CA GLU A 94 -3.08 -3.79 -2.75
C GLU A 94 -1.61 -4.21 -2.95
N ILE A 95 -1.24 -4.71 -4.13
CA ILE A 95 0.16 -4.96 -4.49
C ILE A 95 0.97 -3.66 -4.46
N TRP A 96 0.45 -2.58 -5.05
CA TRP A 96 1.15 -1.31 -5.05
C TRP A 96 1.39 -0.80 -3.62
N LYS A 97 0.39 -0.86 -2.74
CA LYS A 97 0.56 -0.49 -1.32
C LYS A 97 1.64 -1.32 -0.64
N MET A 98 1.68 -2.64 -0.88
CA MET A 98 2.72 -3.51 -0.34
C MET A 98 4.12 -3.04 -0.75
N ILE A 99 4.33 -2.74 -2.04
CA ILE A 99 5.62 -2.25 -2.54
C ILE A 99 6.00 -0.90 -1.91
N VAL A 100 5.04 0.03 -1.80
CA VAL A 100 5.28 1.33 -1.14
C VAL A 100 5.65 1.14 0.33
N ALA A 101 4.90 0.31 1.06
CA ALA A 101 5.14 0.01 2.46
C ALA A 101 6.55 -0.57 2.66
N GLU A 102 6.95 -1.54 1.85
CA GLU A 102 8.28 -2.15 1.91
C GLU A 102 9.40 -1.15 1.61
N GLU A 103 9.25 -0.32 0.58
CA GLU A 103 10.24 0.70 0.25
C GLU A 103 10.38 1.71 1.39
N LEU A 104 9.27 2.19 1.97
CA LEU A 104 9.30 3.11 3.09
C LEU A 104 9.93 2.49 4.35
N THR A 105 9.64 1.22 4.65
CA THR A 105 10.26 0.50 5.77
C THR A 105 11.75 0.27 5.55
N ASN A 106 12.17 -0.14 4.35
CA ASN A 106 13.60 -0.34 4.01
C ASN A 106 14.40 0.96 4.09
N LYS A 107 13.72 2.11 3.93
CA LYS A 107 14.26 3.45 4.07
C LYS A 107 14.11 4.03 5.48
N GLU A 108 13.73 3.20 6.45
CA GLU A 108 13.61 3.52 7.88
C GLU A 108 12.57 4.61 8.19
N PHE A 109 11.54 4.78 7.34
CA PHE A 109 10.41 5.66 7.65
C PHE A 109 9.41 5.02 8.60
N PHE A 110 9.32 3.69 8.58
CA PHE A 110 8.49 2.91 9.50
C PHE A 110 9.36 1.89 10.24
N LEU A 111 9.09 1.69 11.53
CA LEU A 111 9.76 0.68 12.34
C LEU A 111 9.41 -0.75 11.91
N TYR A 112 8.22 -0.94 11.34
CA TYR A 112 7.71 -2.21 10.81
C TYR A 112 6.84 -1.91 9.59
N SER A 113 6.66 -2.89 8.69
CA SER A 113 5.91 -2.67 7.46
C SER A 113 4.41 -2.56 7.75
N PRO A 114 3.71 -1.52 7.24
CA PRO A 114 2.25 -1.46 7.25
C PRO A 114 1.58 -2.69 6.63
N THR A 115 2.25 -3.38 5.69
CA THR A 115 1.78 -4.62 5.09
C THR A 115 1.57 -5.73 6.13
N ASP A 116 2.35 -5.71 7.21
CA ASP A 116 2.32 -6.73 8.27
C ASP A 116 1.24 -6.43 9.34
N ASP A 117 0.53 -5.30 9.22
CA ASP A 117 -0.58 -4.87 10.10
C ASP A 117 -1.92 -4.78 9.33
N PRO A 118 -2.52 -5.94 8.96
CA PRO A 118 -3.79 -5.98 8.23
C PRO A 118 -4.94 -5.39 9.06
N ILE A 119 -5.82 -4.62 8.41
CA ILE A 119 -7.08 -4.20 9.04
C ILE A 119 -7.95 -5.45 9.22
N PRO A 120 -8.44 -5.75 10.45
CA PRO A 120 -9.34 -6.87 10.66
C PRO A 120 -10.60 -6.69 9.83
N ASP A 121 -11.08 -7.77 9.21
CA ASP A 121 -12.30 -7.73 8.41
C ASP A 121 -13.50 -7.64 9.38
N GLU A 122 -13.90 -6.42 9.75
CA GLU A 122 -15.08 -6.17 10.60
C GLU A 122 -16.40 -6.64 9.95
N THR A 123 -16.37 -7.00 8.66
CA THR A 123 -17.52 -7.58 7.94
C THR A 123 -17.88 -9.00 8.37
N ASP A 124 -17.06 -9.69 9.16
CA ASP A 124 -17.39 -11.01 9.71
C ASP A 124 -18.26 -10.96 10.98
N GLU A 125 -18.46 -9.80 11.63
CA GLU A 125 -19.40 -9.66 12.77
C GLU A 125 -20.86 -9.38 12.35
N CYS A 126 -21.17 -9.35 11.05
CA CYS A 126 -22.52 -9.11 10.52
C CYS A 126 -22.95 -10.10 9.43
N ARG A 127 -22.61 -11.39 9.56
CA ARG A 127 -23.17 -12.48 8.72
C ARG A 127 -23.93 -13.58 9.46
N TYR A 128 -24.15 -13.45 10.77
CA TYR A 128 -25.05 -14.32 11.55
C TYR A 128 -25.91 -13.55 12.56
N ARG A 129 -26.51 -12.43 12.13
CA ARG A 129 -27.73 -11.93 12.75
C ARG A 129 -28.79 -11.78 11.66
N GLU A 130 -29.76 -12.68 11.79
CA GLU A 130 -30.99 -12.92 11.00
C GLU A 130 -30.85 -13.84 9.79
#